data_AF-A0A5P8AVN7-F1
#
_entry.id   AF-A0A5P8AVN7-F1
#
_cell.length_a   1.000
_cell.length_b   1.000
_cell.length_c   1.000
_cell.angle_alpha   90.00
_cell.angle_beta   90.00
_cell.angle_gamma   90.00
#
_symmetry.space_group_name_H-M   'P 1'
#
loop_
_entity.id
_entity.type
_entity.pdbx_description
1 polymer ?
#
loop_
_entity_poly.entity_id
_entity_poly.type
_entity_poly.pdbx_seq_one_letter_code
_entity_poly.pdbx_strand_id
1 'polypeptide(L)'
;TTLHKETLIECLKRLRVGQQTIIFDTNPDHPEHYFKTDYINNTGTYATYNFTTYDNPLIPNNFIKTQEQLYKDQPTYKARVLLGEWVASHDTIFTNINLI
;
A
#
# COMPACT_ATOMS: atom_id res chain seq x y z
N THR A 1 -1.81 0.35 5.81
CA THR A 1 -3.27 0.65 5.94
C THR A 1 -3.54 1.09 7.37
N THR A 2 -4.33 2.13 7.61
CA THR A 2 -4.59 2.62 8.99
C THR A 2 -5.89 2.08 9.61
N LEU A 3 -6.71 1.39 8.83
CA LEU A 3 -7.95 0.79 9.30
C LEU A 3 -7.65 -0.32 10.31
N HIS A 4 -8.41 -0.34 11.41
CA HIS A 4 -8.30 -1.40 12.41
C HIS A 4 -8.99 -2.69 11.91
N LYS A 5 -8.44 -3.86 12.24
CA LYS A 5 -8.94 -5.16 11.78
C LYS A 5 -10.41 -5.38 12.16
N GLU A 6 -10.79 -4.99 13.37
CA GLU A 6 -12.13 -5.12 13.94
C GLU A 6 -13.14 -4.25 13.19
N THR A 7 -12.74 -3.04 12.78
CA THR A 7 -13.60 -2.17 11.96
C THR A 7 -13.95 -2.85 10.64
N LEU A 8 -12.95 -3.48 10.00
CA LEU A 8 -13.18 -4.21 8.76
C LEU A 8 -14.11 -5.43 8.97
N ILE A 9 -13.92 -6.18 10.06
CA ILE A 9 -14.81 -7.30 10.41
C ILE A 9 -16.25 -6.81 10.59
N GLU A 10 -16.47 -5.67 11.24
CA GLU A 10 -17.80 -5.08 11.39
C GLU A 10 -18.41 -4.64 10.06
N CYS A 11 -17.61 -4.11 9.12
CA CYS A 11 -18.06 -3.80 7.76
C CYS A 11 -18.48 -5.07 7.00
N LEU A 12 -17.67 -6.14 7.05
CA LEU A 12 -17.95 -7.41 6.37
C LEU A 12 -19.24 -8.05 6.89
N LYS A 13 -19.53 -7.92 8.19
CA LYS A 13 -20.82 -8.37 8.77
C LYS A 13 -22.03 -7.67 8.16
N ARG A 14 -21.89 -6.53 7.47
CA ARG A 14 -22.99 -5.82 6.80
C ARG A 14 -23.27 -6.27 5.39
N LEU A 15 -22.40 -7.10 4.80
CA LEU A 15 -22.62 -7.77 3.52
C LEU A 15 -23.69 -8.87 3.69
N ARG A 16 -24.94 -8.44 3.89
CA ARG A 16 -26.14 -9.27 4.03
C ARG A 16 -27.13 -8.87 2.95
N VAL A 17 -28.12 -9.72 2.69
CA VAL A 17 -29.26 -9.41 1.80
C VAL A 17 -28.80 -9.11 0.36
N GLY A 18 -28.15 -10.08 -0.29
CA GLY A 18 -27.79 -9.99 -1.72
C GLY A 18 -26.60 -9.07 -2.04
N GLN A 19 -26.18 -8.20 -1.13
CA GLN A 19 -24.92 -7.47 -1.24
C GLN A 19 -23.77 -8.38 -0.82
N GLN A 20 -22.99 -8.85 -1.80
CA GLN A 20 -21.89 -9.80 -1.59
C GLN A 20 -20.52 -9.23 -1.99
N THR A 21 -20.48 -7.98 -2.47
CA THR A 21 -19.26 -7.38 -3.00
C THR A 21 -18.75 -6.31 -2.05
N ILE A 22 -17.46 -6.42 -1.73
CA ILE A 22 -16.68 -5.37 -1.08
C ILE A 22 -15.47 -5.08 -1.96
N ILE A 23 -15.12 -3.80 -2.08
CA ILE A 23 -13.97 -3.34 -2.84
C ILE A 23 -13.07 -2.60 -1.86
N PHE A 24 -11.79 -2.94 -1.88
CA PHE A 24 -10.77 -2.30 -1.09
C PHE A 24 -9.79 -1.58 -2.00
N ASP A 25 -9.36 -0.41 -1.57
CA ASP A 25 -8.22 0.30 -2.13
C ASP A 25 -7.28 0.68 -0.99
N THR A 26 -5.99 0.43 -1.14
CA THR A 26 -4.99 0.74 -0.12
C THR A 26 -3.59 0.82 -0.72
N ASN A 27 -2.77 1.69 -0.13
CA ASN A 27 -1.33 1.65 -0.33
C ASN A 27 -0.69 0.53 0.53
N PRO A 28 0.46 -0.02 0.09
CA PRO A 28 1.22 -1.02 0.83
C PRO A 28 1.73 -0.53 2.18
N ASP A 29 2.02 -1.50 3.05
CA ASP A 29 2.60 -1.31 4.37
C ASP A 29 3.63 -2.43 4.65
N HIS A 30 3.91 -2.72 5.92
CA HIS A 30 4.73 -3.85 6.33
C HIS A 30 4.20 -5.20 5.80
N PRO A 31 5.06 -6.14 5.36
CA PRO A 31 4.63 -7.44 4.80
C PRO A 31 3.79 -8.30 5.75
N GLU A 32 3.98 -8.14 7.07
CA GLU A 32 3.22 -8.87 8.10
C GLU A 32 1.90 -8.17 8.50
N HIS A 33 1.55 -7.06 7.86
CA HIS A 33 0.31 -6.36 8.15
C HIS A 33 -0.91 -7.26 7.88
N TYR A 34 -1.88 -7.29 8.80
CA TYR A 34 -3.04 -8.20 8.73
C TYR A 34 -3.79 -8.12 7.40
N PHE A 35 -3.90 -6.92 6.82
CA PHE A 35 -4.58 -6.72 5.54
C PHE A 35 -3.86 -7.41 4.38
N LYS A 36 -2.52 -7.47 4.43
CA LYS A 36 -1.71 -8.19 3.44
C LYS A 36 -1.89 -9.70 3.59
N THR A 37 -1.74 -10.20 4.81
CA THR A 37 -1.76 -11.65 5.08
C THR A 37 -3.15 -12.26 4.93
N ASP A 38 -4.18 -11.62 5.47
CA ASP A 38 -5.51 -12.22 5.62
C ASP A 38 -6.40 -11.98 4.38
N TYR A 39 -6.14 -10.91 3.61
CA TYR A 39 -6.98 -10.49 2.49
C TYR A 39 -6.24 -10.52 1.15
N ILE A 40 -5.21 -9.68 0.97
CA ILE A 40 -4.51 -9.54 -0.33
C ILE A 40 -3.89 -10.87 -0.78
N ASN A 41 -3.27 -11.62 0.13
CA ASN A 41 -2.66 -12.92 -0.16
C ASN A 41 -3.69 -14.06 -0.26
N ASN A 42 -4.94 -13.85 0.18
CA ASN A 42 -6.01 -14.83 0.10
C ASN A 42 -6.71 -14.76 -1.27
N THR A 43 -5.97 -15.11 -2.32
CA THR A 43 -6.44 -15.04 -3.71
C THR A 43 -7.52 -16.05 -4.07
N GLY A 44 -7.76 -17.05 -3.19
CA GLY A 44 -8.90 -17.95 -3.32
C GLY A 44 -10.25 -17.30 -2.97
N THR A 45 -10.23 -16.21 -2.21
CA THR A 45 -11.43 -15.46 -1.81
C THR A 45 -11.52 -14.11 -2.51
N TYR A 46 -10.39 -13.40 -2.65
CA TYR A 46 -10.34 -12.04 -3.16
C TYR A 46 -9.59 -11.97 -4.49
N ALA A 47 -10.17 -11.26 -5.46
CA ALA A 47 -9.43 -10.84 -6.64
C ALA A 47 -8.52 -9.66 -6.25
N THR A 48 -7.21 -9.85 -6.37
CA THR A 48 -6.19 -8.85 -6.02
C THR A 48 -5.54 -8.30 -7.26
N TYR A 49 -5.46 -6.97 -7.34
CA TYR A 49 -4.78 -6.24 -8.41
C TYR A 49 -3.73 -5.32 -7.78
N ASN A 50 -2.55 -5.27 -8.37
CA ASN A 50 -1.50 -4.34 -7.96
C ASN A 50 -1.36 -3.27 -9.03
N PHE A 51 -1.34 -2.01 -8.59
CA PHE A 51 -1.12 -0.85 -9.44
C PHE A 51 0.11 -0.10 -8.94
N THR A 52 0.92 0.35 -9.88
CA THR A 52 2.09 1.18 -9.66
C THR A 52 1.81 2.59 -10.17
N THR A 53 2.68 3.55 -9.81
CA THR A 53 2.60 4.91 -10.37
C THR A 53 2.72 4.91 -11.90
N TYR A 54 3.43 3.93 -12.46
CA TYR A 54 3.74 3.85 -13.88
C TYR A 54 2.59 3.31 -14.73
N ASP A 55 1.57 2.72 -14.11
CA ASP A 55 0.39 2.18 -14.81
C ASP A 55 -0.62 3.28 -15.19
N ASN A 56 -0.48 4.50 -14.64
CA ASN A 56 -1.40 5.59 -14.92
C ASN A 56 -0.90 6.46 -16.11
N PRO A 57 -1.50 6.34 -17.30
CA PRO A 57 -1.06 7.07 -18.49
C PRO A 57 -1.33 8.58 -18.41
N LEU A 58 -2.11 9.03 -17.43
CA LEU A 58 -2.43 10.45 -17.22
C LEU A 58 -1.36 11.17 -16.41
N ILE A 59 -0.44 10.45 -15.76
CA ILE A 59 0.64 11.07 -14.98
C ILE A 59 1.77 11.50 -15.94
N PRO A 60 2.13 12.79 -15.98
CA PRO A 60 3.23 13.25 -16.81
C PRO A 60 4.58 12.63 -16.42
N ASN A 61 5.39 12.25 -17.40
CA ASN A 61 6.71 11.65 -17.17
C ASN A 61 7.65 12.54 -16.34
N ASN A 62 7.54 13.86 -16.44
CA ASN A 62 8.33 14.77 -15.61
C ASN A 62 7.92 14.72 -14.13
N PHE A 63 6.63 14.55 -13.84
CA PHE A 63 6.14 14.37 -12.48
C PHE A 63 6.67 13.07 -11.87
N ILE A 64 6.62 11.96 -12.62
CA ILE A 64 7.20 10.67 -12.18
C ILE A 64 8.69 10.84 -11.82
N LYS A 65 9.47 11.49 -12.70
CA LYS A 65 10.89 11.77 -12.44
C LYS A 65 11.10 12.62 -11.18
N THR A 66 10.26 13.61 -10.93
CA THR A 66 10.32 14.41 -9.70
C THR A 66 10.10 13.54 -8.46
N GLN A 67 9.10 12.65 -8.48
CA GLN A 67 8.85 11.73 -7.36
C GLN A 67 10.01 10.76 -7.13
N GLU A 68 10.56 10.19 -8.20
CA GLU A 68 11.73 9.30 -8.12
C GLU A 68 12.94 9.98 -7.48
N GLN A 69 13.17 11.27 -7.76
CA GLN A 69 14.23 12.05 -7.14
C GLN A 69 13.93 12.43 -5.69
N LEU A 70 12.67 12.75 -5.38
CA LEU A 70 12.25 13.10 -4.01
C LEU A 70 12.46 11.93 -3.04
N TYR A 71 12.21 10.70 -3.49
CA TYR A 71 12.29 9.49 -2.67
C TYR A 71 13.60 8.71 -2.85
N LYS A 72 14.61 9.29 -3.52
CA LYS A 72 15.86 8.59 -3.85
C LYS A 72 16.60 8.05 -2.62
N ASP A 73 16.52 8.77 -1.49
CA ASP A 73 17.19 8.45 -0.23
C ASP A 73 16.25 7.75 0.77
N GLN A 74 15.06 7.35 0.33
CA GLN A 74 14.04 6.64 1.13
C GLN A 74 13.59 5.37 0.38
N PRO A 75 14.46 4.36 0.25
CA PRO A 75 14.21 3.21 -0.62
C PRO A 75 12.97 2.41 -0.20
N THR A 76 12.71 2.25 1.11
CA THR A 76 11.50 1.57 1.59
C THR A 76 10.26 2.39 1.24
N TYR A 77 10.30 3.71 1.43
CA TYR A 77 9.17 4.58 1.09
C TYR A 77 8.89 4.56 -0.42
N LYS A 78 9.94 4.68 -1.24
CA LYS A 78 9.88 4.61 -2.70
C LYS A 78 9.22 3.32 -3.18
N ALA A 79 9.64 2.18 -2.65
CA ALA A 79 9.09 0.86 -2.98
C ALA A 79 7.57 0.80 -2.69
N ARG A 80 7.14 1.33 -1.55
CA ARG A 80 5.71 1.35 -1.20
C ARG A 80 4.90 2.28 -2.11
N VAL A 81 5.36 3.51 -2.32
CA VAL A 81 4.53 4.55 -2.98
C VAL A 81 4.61 4.53 -4.51
N LEU A 82 5.74 4.15 -5.10
CA LEU A 82 5.89 4.12 -6.55
C LEU A 82 5.63 2.73 -7.13
N LEU A 83 6.08 1.68 -6.44
CA LEU A 83 6.09 0.31 -6.95
C LEU A 83 4.98 -0.57 -6.36
N GLY A 84 4.24 -0.11 -5.35
CA GLY A 84 3.18 -0.90 -4.75
C GLY A 84 3.68 -2.09 -3.91
N GLU A 85 4.91 -2.02 -3.39
CA GLU A 85 5.53 -3.14 -2.68
C GLU A 85 5.27 -3.14 -1.17
N TRP A 86 4.93 -4.31 -0.62
CA TRP A 86 4.76 -4.54 0.82
C TRP A 86 6.10 -4.93 1.46
N VAL A 87 6.96 -3.94 1.70
CA VAL A 87 8.33 -4.16 2.23
C VAL A 87 8.49 -3.73 3.68
N ALA A 88 9.32 -4.45 4.44
CA ALA A 88 9.70 -4.06 5.79
C ALA A 88 10.62 -2.84 5.76
N SER A 89 10.44 -1.91 6.71
CA SER A 89 11.30 -0.74 6.80
C SER A 89 12.66 -1.14 7.33
N HIS A 90 13.68 -0.99 6.49
CA HIS A 90 15.08 -1.03 6.91
C HIS A 90 15.65 0.40 7.07
N ASP A 91 14.86 1.41 6.70
CA ASP A 91 15.22 2.81 6.83
C ASP A 91 15.24 3.15 8.32
N THR A 92 16.39 3.58 8.84
CA THR A 92 16.45 4.20 10.16
C THR A 92 15.61 5.47 10.14
N ILE A 93 14.73 5.65 11.14
CA ILE A 93 13.79 6.79 11.24
C ILE A 93 14.53 8.15 11.19
N PHE A 94 15.84 8.14 11.47
CA PHE A 94 16.71 9.31 11.49
C PHE A 94 18.01 9.05 10.70
N THR A 95 17.97 9.13 9.37
CA THR A 95 19.19 9.13 8.52
C THR A 95 19.75 10.52 8.25
N ASN A 96 18.93 11.58 8.41
CA ASN A 96 19.29 12.98 8.18
C ASN A 96 19.28 13.81 9.48
N ILE A 97 19.98 13.35 10.52
CA ILE A 97 20.35 14.25 11.63
C ILE A 97 21.71 14.86 11.29
N ASN A 98 21.72 16.11 10.85
CA ASN A 98 22.93 16.92 10.92
C ASN A 98 23.21 17.15 12.41
N LEU A 99 24.10 16.34 12.98
CA LEU A 99 24.71 16.64 14.26
C LEU A 99 25.65 17.83 14.03
N ILE A 100 25.19 19.02 14.42
CA ILE A 100 25.99 20.24 14.50
C ILE A 100 26.95 20.12 15.68
#